data_AF-R5D5E4-F1
#
_entry.id   AF-R5D5E4-F1
#
_cell.length_a   1.000
_cell.length_b   1.000
_cell.length_c   1.000
_cell.angle_alpha   90.00
_cell.angle_beta   90.00
_cell.angle_gamma   90.00
#
_symmetry.space_group_name_H-M   'P 1'
#
loop_
_entity.id
_entity.type
_entity.pdbx_description
1 polymer ?
#
loop_
_entity_poly.entity_id
_entity_poly.type
_entity_poly.pdbx_seq_one_letter_code
_entity_poly.pdbx_strand_id
1 'polypeptide(L)'
;MSVKRKKIILAVAMIVAVNLLIIALAQSADAALYKRGSSGATVTEIQTRLKSWGYYDYTVDGIYGSRTEKAVKYFQRQNGLAVDGQAGDKTLAAMGIYAGQSSSNSDGDVYLLARLISAEARGEPYVGQVAVGAVVMNRIDHPSFPNSLSGVIYQYGAFSRYLSVRRIFMPR
;
A
#
# COMPACT_ATOMS: atom_id res chain seq x y z
N MET A 1 20.30 42.77 -34.09
CA MET A 1 20.17 41.29 -34.14
C MET A 1 19.63 40.88 -35.51
N SER A 2 20.33 40.03 -36.27
CA SER A 2 19.94 39.65 -37.63
C SER A 2 18.59 38.92 -37.67
N VAL A 3 17.75 39.21 -38.68
CA VAL A 3 16.43 38.60 -38.90
C VAL A 3 16.49 37.07 -38.85
N LYS A 4 17.58 36.48 -39.35
CA LYS A 4 17.83 35.03 -39.30
C LYS A 4 17.92 34.49 -37.87
N ARG A 5 18.57 35.22 -36.94
CA ARG A 5 18.70 34.82 -35.53
C ARG A 5 17.36 34.90 -34.78
N LYS A 6 16.52 35.90 -35.08
CA LYS A 6 15.17 36.01 -34.50
C LYS A 6 14.26 34.86 -34.93
N LYS A 7 14.31 34.46 -36.20
CA LYS A 7 13.54 33.31 -36.72
C LYS A 7 13.96 31.98 -36.08
N ILE A 8 15.26 31.77 -35.87
CA ILE A 8 15.78 30.58 -35.19
C ILE A 8 15.29 30.51 -33.75
N ILE A 9 15.35 31.63 -33.02
CA ILE A 9 14.88 31.69 -31.62
C ILE A 9 13.38 31.42 -31.51
N LEU A 10 12.57 31.97 -32.41
CA LEU A 10 11.13 31.72 -32.45
C LEU A 10 10.81 30.24 -32.74
N ALA A 11 11.55 29.62 -33.66
CA ALA A 11 11.38 28.20 -33.98
C ALA A 11 11.73 27.30 -32.77
N VAL A 12 12.82 27.59 -32.08
CA VAL A 12 13.23 26.84 -30.87
C VAL A 12 12.22 27.05 -29.74
N ALA A 13 11.74 28.27 -29.52
CA ALA A 13 10.73 28.57 -28.50
C ALA A 13 9.40 27.83 -28.78
N MET A 14 8.97 27.76 -30.04
CA MET A 14 7.79 26.98 -30.45
C MET A 14 7.97 25.48 -30.18
N ILE A 15 9.13 24.90 -30.52
CA ILE A 15 9.41 23.48 -30.26
C ILE A 15 9.39 23.20 -28.75
N VAL A 16 10.00 24.06 -27.94
CA VAL A 16 9.99 23.91 -26.47
C VAL A 16 8.56 24.04 -25.92
N ALA A 17 7.78 25.00 -26.39
CA ALA A 17 6.38 25.17 -25.96
C ALA A 17 5.51 23.96 -26.31
N VAL A 18 5.67 23.40 -27.51
CA VAL A 18 4.96 22.19 -27.94
C VAL A 18 5.35 20.99 -27.09
N ASN A 19 6.64 20.83 -26.76
CA ASN A 19 7.09 19.75 -25.87
C ASN A 19 6.53 19.90 -24.44
N LEU A 20 6.52 21.13 -23.91
CA LEU A 20 5.91 21.41 -22.60
C LEU A 20 4.40 21.12 -22.60
N LEU A 21 3.70 21.42 -23.70
CA LEU A 21 2.28 21.12 -23.85
C LEU A 21 2.01 19.61 -23.89
N ILE A 22 2.84 18.82 -24.58
CA ILE A 22 2.72 17.36 -24.64
C ILE A 22 2.91 16.75 -23.24
N ILE A 23 3.90 17.21 -22.47
CA ILE A 23 4.15 16.74 -21.09
C ILE A 23 2.97 17.09 -20.17
N ALA A 24 2.36 18.27 -20.33
CA ALA A 24 1.20 18.67 -19.55
C ALA A 24 -0.04 17.79 -19.84
N LEU A 25 -0.21 17.35 -21.09
CA LEU A 25 -1.33 16.49 -21.51
C LEU A 25 -1.11 15.00 -21.16
N ALA A 26 0.13 14.58 -20.90
CA ALA A 26 0.48 13.18 -20.62
C ALA A 26 0.20 12.73 -19.17
N GLN A 27 -0.28 13.62 -18.29
CA GLN A 27 -0.59 13.26 -16.90
C GLN A 27 -1.94 12.56 -16.78
N SER A 28 -1.97 11.28 -17.16
CA SER A 28 -2.97 10.34 -16.67
C SER A 28 -2.30 9.49 -15.59
N ALA A 29 -2.55 9.78 -14.31
CA ALA A 29 -2.26 8.80 -13.28
C ALA A 29 -3.28 7.67 -13.48
N ASP A 30 -2.83 6.53 -14.01
CA ASP A 30 -3.62 5.30 -14.02
C ASP A 30 -3.94 4.93 -12.57
N ALA A 31 -5.09 5.39 -12.09
CA ALA A 31 -5.58 5.03 -10.76
C ALA A 31 -5.92 3.54 -10.80
N ALA A 32 -5.30 2.75 -9.92
CA ALA A 32 -5.55 1.33 -9.86
C ALA A 32 -7.00 1.09 -9.42
N LEU A 33 -7.83 0.64 -10.35
CA LEU A 33 -9.27 0.49 -10.15
C LEU A 33 -9.67 -0.98 -10.27
N TYR A 34 -10.04 -1.57 -9.14
CA TYR A 34 -10.53 -2.95 -9.09
C TYR A 34 -12.06 -2.96 -9.01
N LYS A 35 -12.68 -3.69 -9.93
CA LYS A 35 -14.13 -3.76 -10.11
C LYS A 35 -14.53 -5.17 -10.57
N ARG A 36 -15.82 -5.40 -10.79
CA ARG A 36 -16.30 -6.70 -11.25
C ARG A 36 -15.53 -7.17 -12.50
N GLY A 37 -14.99 -8.39 -12.45
CA GLY A 37 -14.16 -8.98 -13.49
C GLY A 37 -12.64 -8.78 -13.30
N SER A 38 -12.22 -7.86 -12.43
CA SER A 38 -10.81 -7.78 -12.01
C SER A 38 -10.40 -9.07 -11.29
N SER A 39 -9.13 -9.47 -11.44
CA SER A 39 -8.57 -10.61 -10.73
C SER A 39 -7.09 -10.41 -10.45
N GLY A 40 -6.52 -11.25 -9.58
CA GLY A 40 -5.09 -11.28 -9.26
C GLY A 40 -4.77 -10.98 -7.80
N ALA A 41 -3.48 -10.83 -7.49
CA ALA A 41 -2.97 -10.75 -6.12
C ALA A 41 -3.61 -9.61 -5.30
N THR A 42 -3.81 -8.43 -5.89
CA THR A 42 -4.45 -7.31 -5.17
C THR A 42 -5.91 -7.59 -4.85
N VAL A 43 -6.64 -8.30 -5.73
CA VAL A 43 -8.02 -8.70 -5.46
C VAL A 43 -8.07 -9.72 -4.32
N THR A 44 -7.12 -10.66 -4.28
CA THR A 44 -6.92 -11.56 -3.15
C THR A 44 -6.69 -10.77 -1.86
N GLU A 45 -5.84 -9.74 -1.89
CA GLU A 45 -5.58 -8.87 -0.74
C GLU A 45 -6.82 -8.10 -0.26
N ILE A 46 -7.61 -7.56 -1.19
CA ILE A 46 -8.88 -6.89 -0.91
C ILE A 46 -9.83 -7.86 -0.21
N GLN A 47 -10.03 -9.05 -0.79
CA GLN A 47 -10.91 -10.07 -0.24
C GLN A 47 -10.44 -10.55 1.14
N THR A 48 -9.14 -10.74 1.35
CA THR A 48 -8.56 -11.14 2.64
C THR A 48 -8.85 -10.10 3.72
N ARG A 49 -8.64 -8.80 3.44
CA ARG A 49 -8.94 -7.72 4.39
C ARG A 49 -10.44 -7.60 4.67
N LEU A 50 -11.27 -7.64 3.64
CA LEU A 50 -12.71 -7.61 3.82
C LEU A 50 -13.20 -8.80 4.65
N LYS A 51 -12.58 -9.97 4.47
CA LYS A 51 -12.90 -11.18 5.25
C LYS A 51 -12.47 -11.04 6.71
N SER A 52 -11.26 -10.56 6.97
CA SER A 52 -10.76 -10.39 8.35
C SER A 52 -11.57 -9.39 9.16
N TRP A 53 -12.14 -8.37 8.50
CA TRP A 53 -13.04 -7.40 9.13
C TRP A 53 -14.52 -7.81 9.13
N GLY A 54 -14.86 -9.00 8.64
CA GLY A 54 -16.24 -9.51 8.64
C GLY A 54 -17.15 -8.91 7.56
N TYR A 55 -16.61 -8.20 6.57
CA TYR A 55 -17.36 -7.68 5.42
C TYR A 55 -17.58 -8.73 4.33
N TYR A 56 -16.73 -9.77 4.27
CA TYR A 56 -16.75 -10.79 3.22
C TYR A 56 -16.86 -12.20 3.81
N ASP A 57 -17.87 -12.95 3.37
CA ASP A 57 -18.28 -14.23 3.96
C ASP A 57 -17.88 -15.46 3.12
N TYR A 58 -17.18 -15.25 1.99
CA TYR A 58 -16.88 -16.29 1.02
C TYR A 58 -15.38 -16.63 0.96
N THR A 59 -15.00 -17.58 0.10
CA THR A 59 -13.60 -17.92 -0.14
C THR A 59 -12.87 -16.76 -0.83
N VAL A 60 -11.62 -16.57 -0.44
CA VAL A 60 -10.70 -15.66 -1.11
C VAL A 60 -10.18 -16.39 -2.35
N ASP A 61 -10.71 -16.05 -3.52
CA ASP A 61 -10.42 -16.68 -4.80
C ASP A 61 -9.62 -15.76 -5.75
N GLY A 62 -9.38 -14.51 -5.34
CA GLY A 62 -8.69 -13.51 -6.14
C GLY A 62 -9.51 -13.02 -7.33
N ILE A 63 -10.82 -13.27 -7.36
CA ILE A 63 -11.73 -12.85 -8.43
C ILE A 63 -12.73 -11.84 -7.87
N TYR A 64 -12.76 -10.65 -8.47
CA TYR A 64 -13.67 -9.60 -8.05
C TYR A 64 -15.07 -9.89 -8.61
N GLY A 65 -15.82 -10.70 -7.86
CA GLY A 65 -17.18 -11.11 -8.19
C GLY A 65 -18.26 -10.25 -7.53
N SER A 66 -19.52 -10.67 -7.68
CA SER A 66 -20.67 -10.00 -7.05
C SER A 66 -20.62 -9.98 -5.52
N ARG A 67 -20.01 -11.03 -4.91
CA ARG A 67 -19.80 -11.10 -3.46
C ARG A 67 -18.76 -10.08 -2.99
N THR A 68 -17.64 -9.97 -3.69
CA THR A 68 -16.57 -8.99 -3.39
C THR A 68 -17.09 -7.57 -3.53
N GLU A 69 -17.85 -7.28 -4.59
CA GLU A 69 -18.48 -5.98 -4.79
C GLU A 69 -19.43 -5.61 -3.64
N LYS A 70 -20.27 -6.55 -3.18
CA LYS A 70 -21.16 -6.32 -2.03
C LYS A 70 -20.38 -6.02 -0.75
N ALA A 71 -19.30 -6.77 -0.50
CA ALA A 71 -18.43 -6.55 0.64
C ALA A 71 -17.74 -5.17 0.58
N VAL A 72 -17.25 -4.77 -0.59
CA VAL A 72 -16.66 -3.44 -0.79
C VAL A 72 -17.70 -2.34 -0.57
N LYS A 73 -18.91 -2.49 -1.10
CA LYS A 73 -20.00 -1.53 -0.83
C LYS A 73 -20.30 -1.41 0.67
N TYR A 74 -20.26 -2.53 1.40
CA TYR A 74 -20.49 -2.49 2.83
C TYR A 74 -19.35 -1.77 3.57
N PHE A 75 -18.10 -2.12 3.25
CA PHE A 75 -16.91 -1.43 3.76
C PHE A 75 -16.93 0.07 3.48
N GLN A 76 -17.23 0.46 2.24
CA GLN A 76 -17.31 1.87 1.83
C GLN A 76 -18.36 2.62 2.66
N ARG A 77 -19.54 2.03 2.86
CA ARG A 77 -20.60 2.62 3.68
C ARG A 77 -20.17 2.79 5.14
N GLN A 78 -19.46 1.83 5.72
CA GLN A 78 -18.99 1.93 7.11
C GLN A 78 -17.85 2.96 7.29
N ASN A 79 -17.07 3.23 6.24
CA ASN A 79 -15.91 4.12 6.29
C ASN A 79 -16.17 5.51 5.66
N GLY A 80 -17.42 5.87 5.38
CA GLY A 80 -17.78 7.18 4.83
C GLY A 80 -17.25 7.44 3.41
N LEU A 81 -17.04 6.38 2.63
CA LEU A 81 -16.56 6.45 1.25
C LEU A 81 -17.73 6.45 0.26
N ALA A 82 -17.46 6.83 -0.99
CA ALA A 82 -18.41 6.65 -2.08
C ALA A 82 -18.76 5.16 -2.25
N VAL A 83 -20.05 4.83 -2.21
CA VAL A 83 -20.55 3.44 -2.24
C VAL A 83 -20.80 2.98 -3.67
N ASP A 84 -19.73 2.89 -4.45
CA ASP A 84 -19.77 2.47 -5.86
C ASP A 84 -19.46 0.98 -6.05
N GLY A 85 -18.94 0.29 -5.01
CA GLY A 85 -18.49 -1.08 -5.09
C GLY A 85 -17.24 -1.27 -5.94
N GLN A 86 -16.45 -0.22 -6.12
CA GLN A 86 -15.17 -0.25 -6.83
C GLN A 86 -14.05 0.08 -5.84
N ALA A 87 -13.00 -0.72 -5.86
CA ALA A 87 -11.82 -0.47 -5.06
C ALA A 87 -10.81 0.35 -5.88
N GLY A 88 -11.01 1.66 -5.90
CA GLY A 88 -10.01 2.64 -6.36
C GLY A 88 -9.14 3.16 -5.22
N ASP A 89 -8.22 4.09 -5.51
CA ASP A 89 -7.18 4.56 -4.57
C ASP A 89 -7.68 4.92 -3.17
N LYS A 90 -8.79 5.64 -3.03
CA LYS A 90 -9.34 6.01 -1.72
C LYS A 90 -9.82 4.79 -0.94
N THR A 91 -10.49 3.86 -1.62
CA THR A 91 -10.96 2.61 -1.03
C THR A 91 -9.76 1.73 -0.66
N LEU A 92 -8.78 1.60 -1.55
CA LEU A 92 -7.55 0.83 -1.31
C LEU A 92 -6.74 1.42 -0.15
N ALA A 93 -6.54 2.73 -0.11
CA ALA A 93 -5.84 3.42 0.97
C ALA A 93 -6.57 3.25 2.31
N ALA A 94 -7.91 3.31 2.32
CA ALA A 94 -8.70 3.01 3.52
C ALA A 94 -8.54 1.55 3.97
N MET A 95 -8.24 0.63 3.04
CA MET A 95 -7.85 -0.73 3.37
C MET A 95 -6.35 -0.87 3.74
N GLY A 96 -5.53 0.15 3.53
CA GLY A 96 -4.06 0.05 3.65
C GLY A 96 -3.42 -0.77 2.52
N ILE A 97 -4.01 -0.74 1.32
CA ILE A 97 -3.47 -1.30 0.08
C ILE A 97 -2.92 -0.12 -0.74
N TYR A 98 -1.65 -0.18 -1.11
CA TYR A 98 -1.02 0.83 -1.97
C TYR A 98 -0.61 0.18 -3.29
N ALA A 99 -1.26 0.59 -4.38
CA ALA A 99 -0.92 0.12 -5.72
C ALA A 99 0.51 0.53 -6.06
N GLY A 100 1.34 -0.43 -6.46
CA GLY A 100 2.78 -0.24 -6.68
C GLY A 100 3.67 -0.81 -5.58
N GLN A 101 3.09 -1.23 -4.44
CA GLN A 101 3.79 -2.02 -3.45
C GLN A 101 3.66 -3.50 -3.80
N SER A 102 4.24 -3.87 -4.95
CA SER A 102 4.70 -5.23 -5.14
C SER A 102 5.54 -5.59 -3.90
N SER A 103 5.27 -6.75 -3.33
CA SER A 103 6.06 -7.40 -2.30
C SER A 103 7.48 -7.68 -2.80
N SER A 104 8.25 -6.61 -2.95
CA SER A 104 9.68 -6.58 -3.21
C SER A 104 10.26 -5.88 -1.99
N ASN A 105 10.91 -6.67 -1.13
CA ASN A 105 11.62 -6.28 0.09
C ASN A 105 12.12 -4.85 0.01
N SER A 106 11.28 -3.91 0.44
CA SER A 106 11.62 -2.50 0.35
C SER A 106 12.71 -2.26 1.39
N ASP A 107 13.69 -1.42 1.08
CA ASP A 107 14.69 -1.02 2.08
C ASP A 107 14.02 -0.49 3.37
N GLY A 108 12.79 0.03 3.23
CA GLY A 108 11.90 0.39 4.33
C GLY A 108 11.47 -0.80 5.20
N ASP A 109 11.08 -1.94 4.64
CA ASP A 109 10.69 -3.13 5.40
C ASP A 109 11.88 -3.74 6.14
N VAL A 110 13.05 -3.81 5.49
CA VAL A 110 14.28 -4.26 6.15
C VAL A 110 14.64 -3.33 7.31
N TYR A 111 14.50 -2.02 7.11
CA TYR A 111 14.73 -1.02 8.14
C TYR A 111 13.72 -1.13 9.29
N LEU A 112 12.43 -1.35 9.01
CA LEU A 112 11.40 -1.55 10.03
C LEU A 112 11.62 -2.84 10.82
N LEU A 113 12.00 -3.93 10.16
CA LEU A 113 12.32 -5.20 10.79
C LEU A 113 13.56 -5.06 11.70
N ALA A 114 14.61 -4.41 11.19
CA ALA A 114 15.83 -4.14 11.96
C ALA A 114 15.54 -3.27 13.19
N ARG A 115 14.73 -2.21 13.03
CA ARG A 115 14.29 -1.36 14.14
C ARG A 115 13.51 -2.14 15.17
N LEU A 116 12.56 -2.97 14.75
CA LEU A 116 11.76 -3.80 15.63
C LEU A 116 12.64 -4.76 16.45
N ILE A 117 13.51 -5.52 15.79
CA ILE A 117 14.41 -6.47 16.46
C ILE A 117 15.30 -5.72 17.46
N SER A 118 15.87 -4.58 17.04
CA SER A 118 16.73 -3.78 17.92
C SER A 118 15.99 -3.15 19.11
N ALA A 119 14.68 -2.97 19.03
CA ALA A 119 13.85 -2.44 20.11
C ALA A 119 13.40 -3.54 21.08
N GLU A 120 13.00 -4.71 20.56
CA GLU A 120 12.41 -5.80 21.34
C GLU A 120 13.47 -6.72 21.98
N ALA A 121 14.58 -6.95 21.28
CA ALA A 121 15.64 -7.86 21.70
C ALA A 121 16.96 -7.13 22.01
N ARG A 122 16.89 -5.87 22.44
CA ARG A 122 18.10 -5.08 22.73
C ARG A 122 18.87 -5.71 23.89
N GLY A 123 20.11 -6.12 23.62
CA GLY A 123 20.98 -6.75 24.62
C GLY A 123 20.88 -8.28 24.69
N GLU A 124 19.99 -8.89 23.90
CA GLU A 124 19.95 -10.34 23.71
C GLU A 124 21.11 -10.81 22.81
N PRO A 125 21.62 -12.04 22.98
CA PRO A 125 22.56 -12.64 22.04
C PRO A 125 21.94 -12.74 20.65
N TYR A 126 22.78 -12.86 19.62
CA TYR A 126 22.35 -12.90 18.22
C TYR A 126 21.23 -13.93 17.98
N VAL A 127 21.31 -15.10 18.59
CA VAL A 127 20.28 -16.15 18.50
C VAL A 127 18.92 -15.66 19.01
N GLY A 128 18.87 -14.88 20.08
CA GLY A 128 17.64 -14.28 20.61
C GLY A 128 17.05 -13.23 19.67
N GLN A 129 17.89 -12.40 19.05
CA GLN A 129 17.47 -11.42 18.04
C GLN A 129 16.90 -12.10 16.78
N VAL A 130 17.54 -13.19 16.33
CA VAL A 130 17.05 -14.01 15.21
C VAL A 130 15.72 -14.68 15.56
N ALA A 131 15.56 -15.17 16.79
CA ALA A 131 14.29 -15.74 17.24
C ALA A 131 13.13 -14.73 17.17
N VAL A 132 13.37 -13.47 17.56
CA VAL A 132 12.37 -12.39 17.43
C VAL A 132 12.06 -12.11 15.97
N GLY A 133 13.08 -12.00 15.10
CA GLY A 133 12.86 -11.84 13.66
C GLY A 133 12.06 -12.99 13.04
N ALA A 134 12.37 -14.23 13.42
CA ALA A 134 11.68 -15.43 12.96
C ALA A 134 10.21 -15.47 13.39
N VAL A 135 9.88 -15.02 14.62
CA VAL A 135 8.50 -14.91 15.09
C VAL A 135 7.69 -13.92 14.23
N VAL A 136 8.31 -12.81 13.85
CA VAL A 136 7.66 -11.78 13.02
C VAL A 136 7.40 -12.32 11.62
N MET A 137 8.36 -13.02 11.02
CA MET A 137 8.16 -13.68 9.73
C MET A 137 7.09 -14.78 9.79
N ASN A 138 7.09 -15.60 10.84
CA ASN A 138 6.05 -16.61 11.04
C ASN A 138 4.64 -16.00 11.16
N ARG A 139 4.52 -14.77 11.67
CA ARG A 139 3.24 -14.05 11.69
C ARG A 139 2.85 -13.61 10.29
N ILE A 140 3.77 -13.03 9.52
CA ILE A 140 3.49 -12.60 8.14
C ILE A 140 3.02 -13.79 7.28
N ASP A 141 3.57 -14.99 7.51
CA ASP A 141 3.23 -16.22 6.79
C ASP A 141 1.94 -16.90 7.29
N HIS A 142 1.40 -16.49 8.44
CA HIS A 142 0.27 -17.18 9.05
C HIS A 142 -1.08 -16.50 8.73
N PRO A 143 -2.10 -17.26 8.28
CA PRO A 143 -3.35 -16.71 7.74
C PRO A 143 -4.19 -15.91 8.74
N SER A 144 -3.93 -16.06 10.05
CA SER A 144 -4.60 -15.29 11.11
C SER A 144 -3.96 -13.93 11.42
N PHE A 145 -2.85 -13.57 10.76
CA PHE A 145 -2.16 -12.29 10.95
C PHE A 145 -2.13 -11.50 9.64
N PRO A 146 -1.84 -10.18 9.71
CA PRO A 146 -1.61 -9.38 8.52
C PRO A 146 -0.45 -9.95 7.69
N ASN A 147 -0.62 -10.00 6.37
CA ASN A 147 0.36 -10.51 5.40
C ASN A 147 1.46 -9.49 5.03
N SER A 148 1.72 -8.50 5.90
CA SER A 148 2.73 -7.47 5.70
C SER A 148 3.43 -7.12 7.01
N LEU A 149 4.72 -6.79 6.93
CA LEU A 149 5.52 -6.43 8.08
C LEU A 149 4.94 -5.22 8.83
N SER A 150 4.52 -4.19 8.10
CA SER A 150 3.86 -3.01 8.68
C SER A 150 2.55 -3.39 9.38
N GLY A 151 1.72 -4.25 8.76
CA GLY A 151 0.48 -4.73 9.35
C GLY A 151 0.70 -5.46 10.67
N VAL A 152 1.73 -6.31 10.74
CA VAL A 152 2.09 -7.05 11.97
C VAL A 152 2.63 -6.10 13.05
N ILE A 153 3.50 -5.13 12.70
CA ILE A 153 4.09 -4.18 13.65
C ILE A 153 3.02 -3.27 14.27
N TYR A 154 2.02 -2.85 13.49
CA TYR A 154 0.99 -1.91 13.95
C TYR A 154 -0.26 -2.58 14.53
N GLN A 155 -0.33 -3.91 14.60
CA GLN A 155 -1.47 -4.63 15.15
C GLN A 155 -1.63 -4.33 16.66
N TYR A 156 -2.85 -3.94 17.08
CA TYR A 156 -3.13 -3.52 18.46
C TYR A 156 -2.87 -4.67 19.45
N GLY A 157 -1.97 -4.45 20.41
CA GLY A 157 -1.65 -5.41 21.48
C GLY A 157 -0.61 -6.49 21.15
N ALA A 158 -0.13 -6.59 19.91
CA ALA A 158 0.79 -7.65 19.46
C ALA A 158 2.21 -7.59 20.08
N PHE A 159 2.57 -6.44 20.66
CA PHE A 159 3.86 -6.20 21.34
C PHE A 159 3.59 -5.41 22.62
N SER A 160 3.06 -6.11 23.64
CA SER A 160 2.60 -5.50 24.91
C SER A 160 3.73 -5.13 25.89
N ARG A 161 4.99 -5.06 25.45
CA ARG A 161 6.08 -4.54 26.27
C ARG A 161 6.60 -3.22 25.68
N TYR A 162 6.20 -2.15 26.36
CA TYR A 162 6.73 -0.79 26.31
C TYR A 162 6.16 0.15 25.25
N LEU A 163 5.43 1.13 25.80
CA LEU A 163 5.05 2.46 25.34
C LEU A 163 6.14 3.31 24.61
N SER A 164 7.22 2.72 24.11
CA SER A 164 8.34 3.42 23.48
C SER A 164 8.23 3.48 21.95
N VAL A 165 7.59 2.51 21.29
CA VAL A 165 7.51 2.50 19.82
C VAL A 165 6.56 3.61 19.30
N ARG A 166 5.49 3.92 20.04
CA ARG A 166 4.59 5.06 19.69
C ARG A 166 5.31 6.41 19.61
N ARG A 167 6.42 6.59 20.33
CA ARG A 167 7.19 7.85 20.32
C ARG A 167 8.17 7.95 19.14
N ILE A 168 8.42 6.84 18.46
CA ILE A 168 9.38 6.73 17.35
C ILE A 168 8.70 7.01 15.99
N PHE A 169 7.36 6.95 15.92
CA PHE A 169 6.58 7.03 14.68
C PHE A 169 5.72 8.30 14.52
N MET A 170 5.84 9.31 15.39
CA MET A 170 5.18 10.61 15.19
C MET A 170 6.20 11.68 14.79
N PRO A 171 6.02 12.39 13.65
CA PRO A 171 6.74 13.63 13.41
C PRO A 171 6.31 14.68 14.44
N ARG A 172 7.25 15.56 14.84
CA ARG A 172 6.99 16.66 15.77
C ARG A 172 5.91 17.61 15.27
#